data_AF-A0A8J2M9M4-F1
#
_entry.id   AF-A0A8J2M9M4-F1
#
_cell.length_a   1.000
_cell.length_b   1.000
_cell.length_c   1.000
_cell.angle_alpha   90.00
_cell.angle_beta   90.00
_cell.angle_gamma   90.00
#
_symmetry.space_group_name_H-M   'P 1'
#
loop_
_entity.id
_entity.type
_entity.pdbx_description
1 polymer ?
#
loop_
_entity_poly.entity_id
_entity_poly.type
_entity_poly.pdbx_seq_one_letter_code
_entity_poly.pdbx_strand_id
1 'polypeptide(L)'
;MDCFADDREALNDFTKYYNNSHLSDVALLVGDEIYPAHRIILTKSSEVFDQMLSKKWNGDKKELELVEDPYCQRVFAAFLRFLYCNHILLHAKNALPVLILADKYNVNSLKKVCIDYAVSNILPELSTRELFHVWFSYATKAFHQPLINACIKVLAWHFEEIIISEEWEKEWLSVDRDQLIELLKSNDLVLSNEFRLWEAVQKWLTASSHPERRGSTASPLLASIIPFIKFPFMTADELTLIERSQLVDLHPKLFHPQILLAYKFHALPLASRASCKEFTGWQFILRNYTDVRWDRRITVRADDLRHDRNIDQAYNITTRSSTFPLQAWNWKLKLASQLVPNSYDELRMFLVSDDIDQSRSIEYLIQIVDERKVIRSFSSKKNFTKTRYSADIEIEKKMDLGELYTDNSPLLVNSELHLQITLRPID
;
A
#
# COMPACT_ATOMS: atom_id res chain seq x y z
N MET A 1 -7.99 -45.42 21.10
CA MET A 1 -7.87 -44.27 22.02
C MET A 1 -6.54 -43.65 21.66
N ASP A 2 -6.56 -42.59 20.85
CA ASP A 2 -5.34 -41.93 20.41
C ASP A 2 -4.85 -41.03 21.53
N CYS A 3 -3.68 -41.37 22.08
CA CYS A 3 -3.05 -40.63 23.16
C CYS A 3 -1.81 -39.95 22.60
N PHE A 4 -1.69 -38.63 22.77
CA PHE A 4 -0.57 -37.83 22.30
C PHE A 4 0.28 -37.36 23.49
N ALA A 5 1.61 -37.36 23.31
CA ALA A 5 2.56 -36.79 24.28
C ALA A 5 2.70 -35.26 24.07
N ASP A 6 3.37 -34.56 24.99
CA ASP A 6 3.57 -33.11 24.90
C ASP A 6 4.64 -32.75 23.84
N ASP A 7 4.21 -32.14 22.73
CA ASP A 7 5.04 -31.82 21.57
C ASP A 7 6.14 -30.77 21.87
N ARG A 8 5.98 -29.93 22.90
CA ARG A 8 6.93 -28.84 23.18
C ARG A 8 8.26 -29.32 23.76
N GLU A 9 8.25 -30.33 24.63
CA GLU A 9 9.47 -30.91 25.18
C GLU A 9 10.24 -31.71 24.12
N ALA A 10 9.52 -32.47 23.27
CA ALA A 10 10.09 -33.29 22.21
C ALA A 10 10.86 -32.47 21.13
N LEU A 11 10.48 -31.22 20.87
CA LEU A 11 11.19 -30.33 19.93
C LEU A 11 12.50 -29.78 20.51
N ASN A 12 12.55 -29.50 21.81
CA ASN A 12 13.79 -29.06 22.47
C ASN A 12 14.84 -30.17 22.50
N ASP A 13 14.42 -31.44 22.56
CA ASP A 13 15.30 -32.60 22.55
C ASP A 13 16.16 -32.72 21.30
N PHE A 14 15.69 -32.23 20.14
CA PHE A 14 16.48 -32.27 18.91
C PHE A 14 17.62 -31.26 18.90
N THR A 15 17.59 -30.23 19.75
CA THR A 15 18.65 -29.21 19.83
C THR A 15 20.02 -29.83 20.12
N LYS A 16 20.09 -30.95 20.86
CA LYS A 16 21.36 -31.64 21.17
C LYS A 16 22.06 -32.25 19.94
N TYR A 17 21.33 -32.46 18.84
CA TYR A 17 21.85 -32.97 17.57
C TYR A 17 22.24 -31.87 16.60
N TYR A 18 21.94 -30.60 16.91
CA TYR A 18 22.37 -29.48 16.08
C TYR A 18 23.90 -29.39 16.05
N ASN A 19 24.46 -29.25 14.84
CA ASN A 19 25.90 -29.12 14.59
C ASN A 19 26.75 -30.18 15.32
N ASN A 20 26.24 -31.40 15.41
CA ASN A 20 26.83 -32.49 16.18
C ASN A 20 27.12 -33.67 15.26
N SER A 21 28.37 -34.12 15.20
CA SER A 21 28.79 -35.25 14.33
C SER A 21 28.13 -36.58 14.70
N HIS A 22 27.58 -36.72 15.91
CA HIS A 22 26.88 -37.93 16.30
C HIS A 22 25.62 -38.14 15.46
N LEU A 23 25.59 -39.24 14.69
CA LEU A 23 24.53 -39.62 13.73
C LEU A 23 24.34 -38.68 12.53
N SER A 24 25.20 -37.67 12.37
CA SER A 24 25.21 -36.83 11.17
C SER A 24 25.58 -37.67 9.94
N ASP A 25 24.75 -37.58 8.92
CA ASP A 25 24.87 -38.29 7.65
C ASP A 25 25.12 -37.35 6.46
N VAL A 26 25.23 -36.04 6.72
CA VAL A 26 25.67 -35.02 5.78
C VAL A 26 26.46 -33.91 6.49
N ALA A 27 27.35 -33.24 5.77
CA ALA A 27 28.02 -32.01 6.18
C ALA A 27 27.68 -30.87 5.21
N LEU A 28 27.19 -29.76 5.74
CA LEU A 28 26.90 -28.55 4.95
C LEU A 28 28.14 -27.65 4.94
N LEU A 29 28.67 -27.34 3.76
CA LEU A 29 29.81 -26.43 3.58
C LEU A 29 29.25 -25.06 3.22
N VAL A 30 29.43 -24.06 4.08
CA VAL A 30 28.87 -22.70 3.89
C VAL A 30 29.98 -21.69 4.10
N GLY A 31 30.53 -21.17 3.00
CA GLY A 31 31.78 -20.41 3.05
C GLY A 31 32.92 -21.29 3.57
N ASP A 32 33.63 -20.81 4.60
CA ASP A 32 34.74 -21.54 5.23
C ASP A 32 34.28 -22.45 6.39
N GLU A 33 32.99 -22.46 6.71
CA GLU A 33 32.43 -23.19 7.86
C GLU A 33 31.81 -24.54 7.43
N ILE A 34 31.96 -25.55 8.27
CA ILE A 34 31.43 -26.90 8.06
C ILE A 34 30.43 -27.24 9.17
N TYR A 35 29.22 -27.61 8.79
CA TYR A 35 28.15 -27.97 9.71
C TYR A 35 27.73 -29.44 9.55
N PRO A 36 28.12 -30.36 10.45
CA PRO A 36 27.52 -31.70 10.51
C PRO A 36 26.01 -31.61 10.77
N ALA A 37 25.23 -32.30 9.94
CA ALA A 37 23.78 -32.26 9.98
C ALA A 37 23.14 -33.62 9.65
N HIS A 38 21.83 -33.67 9.87
CA HIS A 38 21.01 -34.86 9.71
C HIS A 38 20.04 -34.66 8.55
N ARG A 39 20.17 -35.47 7.49
CA ARG A 39 19.37 -35.37 6.27
C ARG A 39 17.88 -35.36 6.58
N ILE A 40 17.41 -36.26 7.45
CA ILE A 40 15.99 -36.35 7.82
C ILE A 40 15.42 -35.07 8.43
N ILE A 41 16.22 -34.31 9.18
CA ILE A 41 15.79 -33.04 9.79
C ILE A 41 15.73 -31.94 8.74
N LEU A 42 16.74 -31.90 7.86
CA LEU A 42 16.82 -30.93 6.76
C LEU A 42 15.67 -31.12 5.77
N THR A 43 15.43 -32.36 5.31
CA THR A 43 14.39 -32.67 4.32
C THR A 43 12.98 -32.49 4.87
N LYS A 44 12.75 -32.83 6.15
CA LYS A 44 11.48 -32.54 6.84
C LYS A 44 11.17 -31.04 6.87
N SER A 45 12.20 -30.22 7.09
CA SER A 45 12.04 -28.79 7.35
C SER A 45 12.07 -27.93 6.08
N SER A 46 12.56 -28.48 4.96
CA SER A 46 12.79 -27.76 3.71
C SER A 46 12.69 -28.71 2.51
N GLU A 47 11.74 -28.41 1.63
CA GLU A 47 11.60 -29.09 0.34
C GLU A 47 12.83 -28.89 -0.55
N VAL A 48 13.51 -27.74 -0.41
CA VAL A 48 14.75 -27.45 -1.15
C VAL A 48 15.87 -28.38 -0.70
N PHE A 49 16.04 -28.58 0.61
CA PHE A 49 17.00 -29.56 1.11
C PHE A 49 16.60 -31.00 0.72
N ASP A 50 15.32 -31.34 0.70
CA ASP A 50 14.87 -32.66 0.20
C ASP A 50 15.32 -32.93 -1.24
N GLN A 51 15.13 -31.95 -2.12
CA GLN A 51 15.59 -32.03 -3.51
C GLN A 51 17.12 -32.05 -3.62
N MET A 52 17.81 -31.12 -2.93
CA MET A 52 19.26 -31.01 -2.96
C MET A 52 19.94 -32.28 -2.45
N LEU A 53 19.39 -32.92 -1.40
CA LEU A 53 19.97 -34.12 -0.82
C LEU A 53 19.58 -35.39 -1.57
N SER A 54 18.56 -35.36 -2.43
CA SER A 54 18.15 -36.53 -3.21
C SER A 54 19.32 -37.15 -4.00
N LYS A 55 19.28 -38.47 -4.23
CA LYS A 55 20.29 -39.18 -5.04
C LYS A 55 20.46 -38.57 -6.44
N LYS A 56 19.40 -37.96 -6.98
CA LYS A 56 19.42 -37.32 -8.29
C LYS A 56 20.34 -36.09 -8.32
N TRP A 57 20.46 -35.35 -7.21
CA TRP A 57 21.20 -34.09 -7.15
C TRP A 57 22.56 -34.24 -6.45
N ASN A 58 22.59 -34.85 -5.26
CA ASN A 58 23.84 -35.01 -4.51
C ASN A 58 24.48 -36.39 -4.64
N GLY A 59 23.87 -37.32 -5.39
CA GLY A 59 24.36 -38.70 -5.48
C GLY A 59 24.47 -39.35 -4.09
N ASP A 60 25.61 -39.99 -3.83
CA ASP A 60 25.97 -40.57 -2.53
C ASP A 60 26.98 -39.71 -1.76
N LYS A 61 27.16 -38.43 -2.12
CA LYS A 61 28.08 -37.52 -1.42
C LYS A 61 27.58 -37.24 0.00
N LYS A 62 28.53 -37.19 0.94
CA LYS A 62 28.29 -36.79 2.34
C LYS A 62 28.46 -35.30 2.58
N GLU A 63 28.90 -34.54 1.58
CA GLU A 63 29.08 -33.09 1.66
C GLU A 63 28.09 -32.41 0.72
N LEU A 64 27.54 -31.28 1.16
CA LEU A 64 26.69 -30.41 0.37
C LEU A 64 27.20 -28.97 0.50
N GLU A 65 27.71 -28.43 -0.61
CA GLU A 65 28.19 -27.05 -0.66
C GLU A 65 27.03 -26.08 -0.91
N LEU A 66 26.93 -25.06 -0.06
CA LEU A 66 25.90 -24.03 -0.07
C LEU A 66 26.54 -22.67 -0.28
N VAL A 67 26.26 -22.07 -1.44
CA VAL A 67 26.77 -20.74 -1.79
C VAL A 67 25.82 -19.68 -1.25
N GLU A 68 26.24 -18.99 -0.19
CA GLU A 68 25.48 -17.91 0.45
C GLU A 68 26.25 -16.59 0.44
N ASP A 69 25.51 -15.48 0.45
CA ASP A 69 26.12 -14.16 0.62
C ASP A 69 26.77 -14.02 2.01
N PRO A 70 27.84 -13.21 2.18
CA PRO A 70 28.58 -13.12 3.44
C PRO A 70 27.73 -12.79 4.67
N TYR A 71 26.67 -12.00 4.53
CA TYR A 71 25.75 -11.68 5.63
C TYR A 71 24.82 -12.84 5.99
N CYS A 72 24.44 -13.69 5.02
CA CYS A 72 23.67 -14.91 5.25
C CYS A 72 24.54 -15.99 5.90
N GLN A 73 25.80 -16.14 5.47
CA GLN A 73 26.76 -17.08 6.09
C GLN A 73 26.86 -16.83 7.61
N ARG A 74 26.96 -15.55 8.03
CA ARG A 74 27.05 -15.16 9.46
C ARG A 74 25.86 -15.59 10.31
N VAL A 75 24.67 -15.75 9.72
CA VAL A 75 23.45 -16.15 10.43
C VAL A 75 23.05 -17.60 10.15
N PHE A 76 23.81 -18.31 9.30
CA PHE A 76 23.47 -19.67 8.86
C PHE A 76 23.37 -20.64 10.03
N ALA A 77 24.27 -20.53 11.01
CA ALA A 77 24.22 -21.32 12.23
C ALA A 77 22.87 -21.19 12.96
N ALA A 78 22.32 -19.97 13.09
CA ALA A 78 21.03 -19.72 13.72
C ALA A 78 19.86 -20.25 12.88
N PHE A 79 19.93 -20.08 11.56
CA PHE A 79 18.96 -20.66 10.61
C PHE A 79 18.94 -22.20 10.70
N LEU A 80 20.11 -22.84 10.66
CA LEU A 80 20.23 -24.29 10.77
C LEU A 80 19.70 -24.78 12.12
N ARG A 81 20.02 -24.10 13.23
CA ARG A 81 19.48 -24.43 14.55
C ARG A 81 17.95 -24.36 14.59
N PHE A 82 17.35 -23.38 13.91
CA PHE A 82 15.89 -23.29 13.81
C PHE A 82 15.28 -24.56 13.19
N LEU A 83 15.92 -25.18 12.20
CA LEU A 83 15.42 -26.43 11.59
C LEU A 83 15.34 -27.60 12.60
N TYR A 84 16.12 -27.57 13.68
CA TYR A 84 16.10 -28.60 14.72
C TYR A 84 15.06 -28.33 15.79
N CYS A 85 14.83 -27.07 16.16
CA CYS A 85 14.08 -26.73 17.39
C CYS A 85 12.96 -25.69 17.21
N ASN A 86 12.73 -25.18 16.00
CA ASN A 86 11.78 -24.10 15.69
C ASN A 86 11.96 -22.83 16.54
N HIS A 87 13.17 -22.60 17.07
CA HIS A 87 13.48 -21.44 17.91
C HIS A 87 14.61 -20.60 17.30
N ILE A 88 14.38 -19.30 17.21
CA ILE A 88 15.36 -18.32 16.74
C ILE A 88 15.19 -16.99 17.50
N LEU A 89 16.30 -16.31 17.75
CA LEU A 89 16.31 -14.97 18.32
C LEU A 89 16.52 -13.95 17.19
N LEU A 90 15.50 -13.14 16.91
CA LEU A 90 15.54 -12.10 15.89
C LEU A 90 15.90 -10.74 16.50
N HIS A 91 16.64 -9.95 15.74
CA HIS A 91 16.98 -8.56 16.01
C HIS A 91 17.22 -7.83 14.68
N ALA A 92 17.27 -6.50 14.70
CA ALA A 92 17.33 -5.67 13.49
C ALA A 92 18.40 -6.09 12.47
N LYS A 93 19.58 -6.51 12.96
CA LYS A 93 20.73 -6.88 12.10
C LYS A 93 20.66 -8.27 11.47
N ASN A 94 19.93 -9.23 12.07
CA ASN A 94 19.85 -10.59 11.53
C ASN A 94 18.54 -10.90 10.82
N ALA A 95 17.49 -10.11 11.02
CA ALA A 95 16.16 -10.44 10.54
C ALA A 95 16.10 -10.62 9.01
N LEU A 96 16.68 -9.70 8.25
CA LEU A 96 16.71 -9.80 6.79
C LEU A 96 17.59 -10.96 6.28
N PRO A 97 18.85 -11.13 6.71
CA PRO A 97 19.65 -12.31 6.34
C PRO A 97 18.96 -13.65 6.64
N VAL A 98 18.28 -13.75 7.79
CA VAL A 98 17.52 -14.95 8.16
C VAL A 98 16.30 -15.14 7.26
N LEU A 99 15.59 -14.06 6.93
CA LEU A 99 14.47 -14.10 5.99
C LEU A 99 14.92 -14.59 4.61
N ILE A 100 16.06 -14.08 4.11
CA ILE A 100 16.67 -14.49 2.83
C ILE A 100 16.96 -15.99 2.82
N LEU A 101 17.54 -16.54 3.89
CA LEU A 101 17.75 -17.98 4.02
C LEU A 101 16.42 -18.75 4.06
N ALA A 102 15.45 -18.26 4.83
CA ALA A 102 14.13 -18.88 4.94
C ALA A 102 13.39 -18.91 3.59
N ASP A 103 13.56 -17.89 2.76
CA ASP A 103 13.10 -17.86 1.37
C ASP A 103 13.82 -18.85 0.48
N LYS A 104 15.14 -18.77 0.45
CA LYS A 104 15.98 -19.62 -0.41
C LYS A 104 15.75 -21.10 -0.15
N TYR A 105 15.58 -21.48 1.11
CA TYR A 105 15.37 -22.88 1.52
C TYR A 105 13.89 -23.22 1.75
N ASN A 106 12.95 -22.35 1.35
CA ASN A 106 11.51 -22.57 1.46
C ASN A 106 11.00 -22.99 2.87
N VAL A 107 11.50 -22.34 3.92
CA VAL A 107 11.09 -22.58 5.31
C VAL A 107 9.97 -21.61 5.70
N ASN A 108 8.74 -21.94 5.29
CA ASN A 108 7.56 -21.05 5.40
C ASN A 108 7.26 -20.55 6.82
N SER A 109 7.43 -21.40 7.83
CA SER A 109 7.21 -21.02 9.23
C SER A 109 8.17 -19.90 9.67
N LEU A 110 9.45 -20.02 9.32
CA LEU A 110 10.46 -19.02 9.65
C LEU A 110 10.25 -17.72 8.87
N LYS A 111 9.90 -17.80 7.57
CA LYS A 111 9.57 -16.63 6.75
C LYS A 111 8.49 -15.77 7.40
N LYS A 112 7.40 -16.41 7.83
CA LYS A 112 6.29 -15.72 8.50
C LYS A 112 6.76 -14.99 9.75
N VAL A 113 7.50 -15.68 10.63
CA VAL A 113 8.05 -15.08 11.85
C VAL A 113 8.97 -13.89 11.56
N CYS A 114 9.83 -14.00 10.54
CA CYS A 114 10.72 -12.91 10.14
C CYS A 114 9.96 -11.70 9.56
N ILE A 115 8.96 -11.92 8.72
CA ILE A 115 8.12 -10.85 8.15
C ILE A 115 7.33 -10.16 9.27
N ASP A 116 6.66 -10.92 10.14
CA ASP A 116 5.87 -10.36 11.25
C ASP A 116 6.75 -9.52 12.19
N TYR A 117 7.95 -10.02 12.51
CA TYR A 117 8.92 -9.28 13.32
C TYR A 117 9.41 -8.00 12.63
N ALA A 118 9.75 -8.08 11.34
CA ALA A 118 10.22 -6.93 10.56
C ALA A 118 9.17 -5.83 10.49
N VAL A 119 7.93 -6.18 10.13
CA VAL A 119 6.81 -5.23 10.02
C VAL A 119 6.52 -4.54 11.35
N SER A 120 6.57 -5.29 12.46
CA SER A 120 6.15 -4.76 13.76
C SER A 120 7.26 -4.02 14.51
N ASN A 121 8.53 -4.39 14.33
CA ASN A 121 9.63 -3.90 15.18
C ASN A 121 10.77 -3.24 14.41
N ILE A 122 10.94 -3.51 13.11
CA ILE A 122 12.09 -2.99 12.34
C ILE A 122 11.64 -1.81 11.47
N LEU A 123 10.72 -2.05 10.52
CA LEU A 123 10.38 -1.07 9.49
C LEU A 123 9.98 0.32 10.04
N PRO A 124 9.21 0.44 11.14
CA PRO A 124 8.83 1.74 11.69
C PRO A 124 10.01 2.57 12.23
N GLU A 125 11.12 1.94 12.61
CA GLU A 125 12.29 2.60 13.21
C GLU A 125 13.42 2.86 12.19
N LEU A 126 13.31 2.30 10.99
CA LEU A 126 14.34 2.45 9.95
C LEU A 126 14.35 3.85 9.33
N SER A 127 15.54 4.26 8.89
CA SER A 127 15.65 5.40 7.99
C SER A 127 14.97 5.12 6.64
N THR A 128 14.39 6.15 6.02
CA THR A 128 13.74 6.05 4.71
C THR A 128 14.66 5.45 3.64
N ARG A 129 15.96 5.81 3.66
CA ARG A 129 16.98 5.29 2.73
C ARG A 129 17.20 3.78 2.89
N GLU A 130 17.40 3.32 4.11
CA GLU A 130 17.60 1.89 4.38
C GLU A 130 16.34 1.09 4.05
N LEU A 131 15.17 1.60 4.45
CA LEU A 131 13.88 1.00 4.11
C LEU A 131 13.71 0.85 2.59
N PHE A 132 14.00 1.90 1.82
CA PHE A 132 13.86 1.92 0.37
C PHE A 132 14.86 0.98 -0.33
N HIS A 133 16.15 1.10 -0.02
CA HIS A 133 17.21 0.38 -0.75
C HIS A 133 17.32 -1.10 -0.38
N VAL A 134 17.03 -1.43 0.87
CA VAL A 134 17.28 -2.77 1.41
C VAL A 134 15.97 -3.54 1.49
N TRP A 135 15.03 -3.08 2.31
CA TRP A 135 13.82 -3.83 2.63
C TRP A 135 12.79 -3.81 1.52
N PHE A 136 12.47 -2.65 0.96
CA PHE A 136 11.53 -2.54 -0.15
C PHE A 136 12.06 -3.25 -1.39
N SER A 137 13.35 -3.06 -1.71
CA SER A 137 14.04 -3.78 -2.80
C SER A 137 14.02 -5.29 -2.66
N TYR A 138 14.26 -5.80 -1.45
CA TYR A 138 14.12 -7.23 -1.19
C TYR A 138 12.66 -7.70 -1.33
N ALA A 139 11.73 -7.00 -0.68
CA ALA A 139 10.33 -7.37 -0.63
C ALA A 139 9.70 -7.48 -2.01
N THR A 140 10.01 -6.54 -2.92
CA THR A 140 9.48 -6.56 -4.30
C THR A 140 10.08 -7.69 -5.13
N LYS A 141 11.40 -7.91 -5.05
CA LYS A 141 12.09 -9.00 -5.77
C LYS A 141 11.63 -10.39 -5.32
N ALA A 142 11.36 -10.54 -4.02
CA ALA A 142 10.88 -11.78 -3.44
C ALA A 142 9.34 -11.91 -3.49
N PHE A 143 8.62 -10.89 -3.98
CA PHE A 143 7.16 -10.83 -4.06
C PHE A 143 6.43 -11.02 -2.71
N HIS A 144 7.02 -10.55 -1.61
CA HIS A 144 6.41 -10.62 -0.28
C HIS A 144 5.40 -9.50 -0.06
N GLN A 145 4.17 -9.71 -0.53
CA GLN A 145 3.10 -8.71 -0.47
C GLN A 145 2.87 -8.07 0.93
N PRO A 146 2.84 -8.82 2.05
CA PRO A 146 2.70 -8.20 3.37
C PRO A 146 3.85 -7.25 3.70
N LEU A 147 5.08 -7.61 3.30
CA LEU A 147 6.27 -6.79 3.53
C LEU A 147 6.31 -5.57 2.59
N ILE A 148 5.92 -5.73 1.32
CA ILE A 148 5.77 -4.64 0.34
C ILE A 148 4.80 -3.58 0.88
N ASN A 149 3.62 -4.01 1.30
CA ASN A 149 2.58 -3.11 1.81
C ASN A 149 3.05 -2.36 3.06
N ALA A 150 3.74 -3.04 3.97
CA ALA A 150 4.30 -2.41 5.17
C ALA A 150 5.41 -1.40 4.84
N CYS A 151 6.32 -1.71 3.92
CA CYS A 151 7.33 -0.78 3.43
C CYS A 151 6.68 0.47 2.81
N ILE A 152 5.71 0.28 1.92
CA ILE A 152 4.98 1.37 1.26
C ILE A 152 4.27 2.25 2.28
N LYS A 153 3.65 1.68 3.32
CA LYS A 153 2.95 2.46 4.36
C LYS A 153 3.88 3.45 5.07
N VAL A 154 5.14 3.08 5.29
CA VAL A 154 6.14 3.98 5.88
C VAL A 154 6.69 4.95 4.84
N LEU A 155 7.02 4.47 3.64
CA LEU A 155 7.54 5.31 2.54
C LEU A 155 6.54 6.36 2.06
N ALA A 156 5.23 6.09 2.16
CA ALA A 156 4.16 6.96 1.68
C ALA A 156 4.25 8.38 2.23
N TRP A 157 4.67 8.55 3.49
CA TRP A 157 4.80 9.86 4.14
C TRP A 157 5.95 10.71 3.58
N HIS A 158 7.01 10.06 3.09
CA HIS A 158 8.19 10.70 2.50
C HIS A 158 8.17 10.63 0.97
N PHE A 159 7.06 10.18 0.38
CA PHE A 159 7.03 9.85 -1.03
C PHE A 159 7.29 11.06 -1.94
N GLU A 160 6.73 12.22 -1.59
CA GLU A 160 7.00 13.48 -2.28
C GLU A 160 8.49 13.85 -2.30
N GLU A 161 9.17 13.71 -1.17
CA GLU A 161 10.61 13.95 -1.06
C GLU A 161 11.38 13.01 -1.99
N ILE A 162 11.02 11.72 -2.01
CA ILE A 162 11.65 10.69 -2.85
C ILE A 162 11.55 11.02 -4.34
N ILE A 163 10.43 11.58 -4.80
CA ILE A 163 10.21 11.83 -6.24
C ILE A 163 10.62 13.24 -6.71
N ILE A 164 10.77 14.22 -5.81
CA ILE A 164 11.10 15.62 -6.16
C ILE A 164 12.54 15.99 -5.80
N SER A 165 13.08 15.51 -4.69
CA SER A 165 14.38 15.95 -4.16
C SER A 165 15.54 15.55 -5.07
N GLU A 166 16.46 16.48 -5.31
CA GLU A 166 17.71 16.21 -6.05
C GLU A 166 18.55 15.12 -5.36
N GLU A 167 18.47 15.01 -4.03
CA GLU A 167 19.19 13.99 -3.27
C GLU A 167 18.73 12.57 -3.61
N TRP A 168 17.46 12.41 -3.99
CA TRP A 168 16.84 11.12 -4.32
C TRP A 168 16.75 10.85 -5.82
N GLU A 169 17.17 11.80 -6.66
CA GLU A 169 16.99 11.71 -8.10
C GLU A 169 17.62 10.44 -8.69
N LYS A 170 18.86 10.10 -8.28
CA LYS A 170 19.55 8.92 -8.80
C LYS A 170 18.84 7.63 -8.41
N GLU A 171 18.39 7.57 -7.18
CA GLU A 171 17.70 6.43 -6.58
C GLU A 171 16.35 6.24 -7.25
N TRP A 172 15.57 7.31 -7.39
CA TRP A 172 14.28 7.30 -8.08
C TRP A 172 14.44 6.83 -9.53
N LEU A 173 15.40 7.38 -10.28
CA LEU A 173 15.63 6.98 -11.66
C LEU A 173 16.08 5.52 -11.80
N SER A 174 16.73 4.96 -10.78
CA SER A 174 17.18 3.56 -10.74
C SER A 174 16.10 2.54 -10.33
N VAL A 175 14.93 3.01 -9.86
CA VAL A 175 13.79 2.14 -9.47
C VAL A 175 13.45 1.17 -10.61
N ASP A 176 13.25 -0.10 -10.28
CA ASP A 176 12.85 -1.09 -11.27
C ASP A 176 11.34 -1.03 -11.57
N ARG A 177 10.91 -1.74 -12.62
CA ARG A 177 9.50 -1.74 -13.05
C ARG A 177 8.56 -2.19 -11.93
N ASP A 178 8.90 -3.26 -11.23
CA ASP A 178 7.99 -3.91 -10.29
C ASP A 178 7.86 -3.05 -9.02
N GLN A 179 8.97 -2.46 -8.55
CA GLN A 179 8.98 -1.45 -7.49
C GLN A 179 8.10 -0.24 -7.83
N LEU A 180 8.23 0.31 -9.05
CA LEU A 180 7.42 1.44 -9.48
C LEU A 180 5.92 1.08 -9.49
N ILE A 181 5.57 -0.09 -10.02
CA ILE A 181 4.18 -0.55 -10.06
C ILE A 181 3.62 -0.71 -8.64
N GLU A 182 4.35 -1.30 -7.71
CA GLU A 182 3.89 -1.46 -6.33
C GLU A 182 3.70 -0.10 -5.62
N LEU A 183 4.59 0.86 -5.84
CA LEU A 183 4.40 2.24 -5.34
C LEU A 183 3.12 2.86 -5.93
N LEU A 184 2.95 2.83 -7.26
CA LEU A 184 1.81 3.44 -7.94
C LEU A 184 0.46 2.79 -7.59
N LYS A 185 0.45 1.52 -7.19
CA LYS A 185 -0.71 0.80 -6.63
C LYS A 185 -1.13 1.26 -5.23
N SER A 186 -0.43 2.18 -4.58
CA SER A 186 -0.80 2.60 -3.22
C SER A 186 -1.63 3.87 -3.21
N ASN A 187 -2.84 3.82 -2.65
CA ASN A 187 -3.64 5.02 -2.45
C ASN A 187 -3.08 5.91 -1.32
N ASP A 188 -2.18 5.40 -0.48
CA ASP A 188 -1.74 6.10 0.73
C ASP A 188 -0.57 7.06 0.51
N LEU A 189 0.02 7.06 -0.69
CA LEU A 189 1.10 7.98 -1.05
C LEU A 189 0.70 9.44 -0.76
N VAL A 190 1.61 10.16 -0.09
CA VAL A 190 1.46 11.57 0.27
C VAL A 190 2.30 12.41 -0.69
N LEU A 191 1.65 13.34 -1.40
CA LEU A 191 2.28 14.20 -2.41
C LEU A 191 1.40 15.42 -2.74
N SER A 192 1.97 16.47 -3.33
CA SER A 192 1.20 17.67 -3.74
C SER A 192 -0.03 17.35 -4.59
N ASN A 193 0.16 16.68 -5.73
CA ASN A 193 -0.91 16.34 -6.66
C ASN A 193 -0.50 15.20 -7.62
N GLU A 194 -1.47 14.62 -8.33
CA GLU A 194 -1.20 13.51 -9.27
C GLU A 194 -0.34 13.94 -10.48
N PHE A 195 -0.37 15.22 -10.87
CA PHE A 195 0.47 15.70 -11.96
C PHE A 195 1.96 15.68 -11.59
N ARG A 196 2.34 15.98 -10.34
CA ARG A 196 3.72 15.79 -9.85
C ARG A 196 4.18 14.34 -9.91
N LEU A 197 3.30 13.40 -9.57
CA LEU A 197 3.58 11.97 -9.75
C LEU A 197 3.82 11.63 -11.22
N TRP A 198 2.97 12.14 -12.11
CA TRP A 198 3.14 11.95 -13.55
C TRP A 198 4.48 12.52 -14.04
N GLU A 199 4.86 13.73 -13.64
CA GLU A 199 6.16 14.31 -14.00
C GLU A 199 7.33 13.44 -13.54
N ALA A 200 7.28 12.91 -12.32
CA ALA A 200 8.29 12.00 -11.79
C ALA A 200 8.37 10.67 -12.57
N VAL A 201 7.21 10.10 -12.94
CA VAL A 201 7.13 8.90 -13.79
C VAL A 201 7.65 9.19 -15.20
N GLN A 202 7.35 10.35 -15.76
CA GLN A 202 7.86 10.78 -17.06
C GLN A 202 9.38 10.91 -17.03
N LYS A 203 9.95 11.55 -15.98
CA LYS A 203 11.41 11.62 -15.77
C LYS A 203 12.03 10.22 -15.71
N TRP A 204 11.42 9.30 -14.96
CA TRP A 204 11.86 7.91 -14.83
C TRP A 204 11.83 7.14 -16.17
N LEU A 205 10.77 7.34 -16.98
CA LEU A 205 10.66 6.78 -18.33
C LEU A 205 11.76 7.34 -19.25
N THR A 206 12.08 8.64 -19.10
CA THR A 206 13.08 9.34 -19.92
C THR A 206 14.49 9.34 -19.30
N ALA A 207 14.80 8.44 -18.37
CA ALA A 207 16.09 8.35 -17.70
C ALA A 207 17.20 7.86 -18.66
N SER A 208 18.31 8.60 -18.80
CA SER A 208 19.38 8.31 -19.78
C SER A 208 20.09 6.98 -19.57
N SER A 209 20.09 6.48 -18.33
CA SER A 209 20.60 5.16 -17.96
C SER A 209 19.73 3.99 -18.44
N HIS A 210 18.48 4.25 -18.87
CA HIS A 210 17.49 3.22 -19.20
C HIS A 210 16.83 3.46 -20.57
N PRO A 211 17.58 3.32 -21.68
CA PRO A 211 17.06 3.54 -23.03
C PRO A 211 15.91 2.57 -23.39
N GLU A 212 15.86 1.39 -22.77
CA GLU A 212 14.83 0.37 -22.96
C GLU A 212 13.42 0.82 -22.55
N ARG A 213 13.32 1.86 -21.70
CA ARG A 213 12.04 2.42 -21.23
C ARG A 213 11.38 3.38 -22.24
N ARG A 214 12.03 3.65 -23.37
CA ARG A 214 11.61 4.68 -24.34
C ARG A 214 11.34 4.12 -25.74
N GLY A 215 10.81 4.98 -26.60
CA GLY A 215 10.57 4.68 -28.01
C GLY A 215 9.36 3.77 -28.23
N SER A 216 9.32 3.10 -29.39
CA SER A 216 8.21 2.25 -29.80
C SER A 216 8.09 0.97 -28.95
N THR A 217 9.21 0.48 -28.41
CA THR A 217 9.26 -0.72 -27.54
C THR A 217 8.76 -0.48 -26.12
N ALA A 218 8.54 0.79 -25.72
CA ALA A 218 8.03 1.13 -24.39
C ALA A 218 6.54 0.78 -24.19
N SER A 219 5.81 0.45 -25.25
CA SER A 219 4.35 0.25 -25.20
C SER A 219 3.90 -0.78 -24.14
N PRO A 220 4.52 -1.96 -23.99
CA PRO A 220 4.13 -2.93 -22.95
C PRO A 220 4.41 -2.41 -21.53
N LEU A 221 5.51 -1.68 -21.35
CA LEU A 221 5.85 -1.05 -20.08
C LEU A 221 4.81 0.02 -19.71
N LEU A 222 4.50 0.91 -20.65
CA LEU A 222 3.47 1.94 -20.45
C LEU A 222 2.10 1.32 -20.16
N ALA A 223 1.72 0.27 -20.89
CA ALA A 223 0.46 -0.45 -20.63
C ALA A 223 0.38 -1.02 -19.20
N SER A 224 1.52 -1.34 -18.58
CA SER A 224 1.59 -1.80 -17.18
C SER A 224 1.59 -0.67 -16.14
N ILE A 225 1.93 0.57 -16.52
CA ILE A 225 2.08 1.71 -15.60
C ILE A 225 0.87 2.66 -15.66
N ILE A 226 0.43 3.00 -16.88
CA ILE A 226 -0.61 4.00 -17.15
C ILE A 226 -1.92 3.74 -16.39
N PRO A 227 -2.41 2.50 -16.21
CA PRO A 227 -3.61 2.24 -15.42
C PRO A 227 -3.53 2.67 -13.95
N PHE A 228 -2.33 2.88 -13.41
CA PHE A 228 -2.13 3.32 -12.04
C PHE A 228 -1.99 4.85 -11.91
N ILE A 229 -1.95 5.59 -13.01
CA ILE A 229 -1.94 7.06 -13.02
C ILE A 229 -3.38 7.56 -13.04
N LYS A 230 -3.70 8.44 -12.09
CA LYS A 230 -5.08 8.89 -11.85
C LYS A 230 -5.39 10.20 -12.58
N PHE A 231 -5.39 10.15 -13.91
CA PHE A 231 -5.71 11.29 -14.79
C PHE A 231 -6.97 12.09 -14.37
N PRO A 232 -8.07 11.48 -13.88
CA PRO A 232 -9.25 12.23 -13.41
C PRO A 232 -9.00 13.22 -12.26
N PHE A 233 -7.84 13.13 -11.60
CA PHE A 233 -7.42 14.04 -10.53
C PHE A 233 -6.32 15.02 -10.98
N MET A 234 -6.07 15.17 -12.26
CA MET A 234 -5.27 16.27 -12.80
C MET A 234 -6.19 17.42 -13.21
N THR A 235 -5.71 18.65 -13.26
CA THR A 235 -6.48 19.78 -13.79
C THR A 235 -6.60 19.70 -15.31
N ALA A 236 -7.55 20.43 -15.91
CA ALA A 236 -7.70 20.47 -17.36
C ALA A 236 -6.45 21.02 -18.07
N ASP A 237 -5.78 22.01 -17.46
CA ASP A 237 -4.53 22.58 -17.98
C ASP A 237 -3.39 21.54 -17.93
N GLU A 238 -3.26 20.81 -16.82
CA GLU A 238 -2.29 19.71 -16.67
C GLU A 238 -2.55 18.59 -17.68
N LEU A 239 -3.80 18.17 -17.87
CA LEU A 239 -4.18 17.18 -18.89
C LEU A 239 -3.81 17.64 -20.31
N THR A 240 -3.99 18.93 -20.60
CA THR A 240 -3.61 19.51 -21.90
C THR A 240 -2.09 19.47 -22.10
N LEU A 241 -1.30 19.67 -21.04
CA LEU A 241 0.17 19.52 -21.11
C LEU A 241 0.57 18.08 -21.41
N ILE A 242 -0.10 17.10 -20.80
CA ILE A 242 0.15 15.67 -21.06
C ILE A 242 -0.22 15.33 -22.50
N GLU A 243 -1.40 15.77 -22.96
CA GLU A 243 -1.91 15.52 -24.30
C GLU A 243 -0.95 16.02 -25.39
N ARG A 244 -0.23 17.14 -25.13
CA ARG A 244 0.77 17.71 -26.04
C ARG A 244 2.18 17.10 -25.91
N SER A 245 2.36 16.12 -25.05
CA SER A 245 3.67 15.52 -24.83
C SER A 245 4.04 14.54 -25.95
N GLN A 246 5.33 14.47 -26.26
CA GLN A 246 5.87 13.53 -27.25
C GLN A 246 5.53 12.07 -26.92
N LEU A 247 5.34 11.75 -25.64
CA LEU A 247 4.99 10.40 -25.20
C LEU A 247 3.56 10.01 -25.65
N VAL A 248 2.62 10.96 -25.63
CA VAL A 248 1.25 10.76 -26.12
C VAL A 248 1.24 10.65 -27.64
N ASP A 249 2.01 11.48 -28.34
CA ASP A 249 2.14 11.41 -29.81
C ASP A 249 2.62 10.03 -30.28
N LEU A 250 3.56 9.43 -29.53
CA LEU A 250 4.10 8.10 -29.84
C LEU A 250 3.15 6.95 -29.47
N HIS A 251 2.34 7.12 -28.42
CA HIS A 251 1.48 6.07 -27.85
C HIS A 251 0.00 6.49 -27.67
N PRO A 252 -0.66 7.08 -28.69
CA PRO A 252 -1.96 7.73 -28.51
C PRO A 252 -3.06 6.76 -28.05
N LYS A 253 -2.96 5.49 -28.45
CA LYS A 253 -3.93 4.44 -28.07
C LYS A 253 -3.96 4.16 -26.56
N LEU A 254 -2.87 4.40 -25.84
CA LEU A 254 -2.80 4.18 -24.39
C LEU A 254 -3.32 5.40 -23.62
N PHE A 255 -3.01 6.62 -24.10
CA PHE A 255 -3.29 7.85 -23.37
C PHE A 255 -4.64 8.48 -23.70
N HIS A 256 -5.04 8.56 -24.97
CA HIS A 256 -6.27 9.26 -25.36
C HIS A 256 -7.52 8.72 -24.64
N PRO A 257 -7.72 7.39 -24.46
CA PRO A 257 -8.87 6.91 -23.71
C PRO A 257 -8.87 7.39 -22.24
N GLN A 258 -7.70 7.45 -21.60
CA GLN A 258 -7.56 7.88 -20.20
C GLN A 258 -7.80 9.37 -20.05
N ILE A 259 -7.22 10.18 -20.94
CA ILE A 259 -7.37 11.64 -20.96
C ILE A 259 -8.82 12.03 -21.27
N LEU A 260 -9.45 11.42 -22.27
CA LEU A 260 -10.86 11.68 -22.61
C LEU A 260 -11.79 11.30 -21.45
N LEU A 261 -11.51 10.19 -20.77
CA LEU A 261 -12.26 9.78 -19.59
C LEU A 261 -12.09 10.77 -18.43
N ALA A 262 -10.88 11.32 -18.23
CA ALA A 262 -10.63 12.38 -17.28
C ALA A 262 -11.42 13.65 -17.66
N TYR A 263 -11.36 14.12 -18.92
CA TYR A 263 -12.16 15.27 -19.35
C TYR A 263 -13.67 15.05 -19.16
N LYS A 264 -14.19 13.85 -19.47
CA LYS A 264 -15.59 13.48 -19.17
C LYS A 264 -15.88 13.55 -17.67
N PHE A 265 -14.97 13.08 -16.83
CA PHE A 265 -15.07 13.20 -15.38
C PHE A 265 -15.16 14.67 -14.97
N HIS A 266 -14.29 15.56 -15.45
CA HIS A 266 -14.35 16.99 -15.15
C HIS A 266 -15.63 17.68 -15.65
N ALA A 267 -16.11 17.32 -16.84
CA ALA A 267 -17.27 17.94 -17.47
C ALA A 267 -18.59 17.60 -16.77
N LEU A 268 -18.71 16.40 -16.19
CA LEU A 268 -19.96 15.97 -15.56
C LEU A 268 -20.20 16.66 -14.19
N PRO A 269 -21.45 17.07 -13.89
CA PRO A 269 -21.86 17.47 -12.54
C PRO A 269 -21.60 16.37 -11.52
N LEU A 270 -21.42 16.72 -10.24
CA LEU A 270 -21.13 15.71 -9.21
C LEU A 270 -22.27 14.70 -9.07
N ALA A 271 -23.52 15.13 -9.23
CA ALA A 271 -24.68 14.23 -9.28
C ALA A 271 -24.58 13.15 -10.36
N SER A 272 -24.17 13.54 -11.57
CA SER A 272 -23.98 12.60 -12.68
C SER A 272 -22.76 11.71 -12.46
N ARG A 273 -21.71 12.21 -11.80
CA ARG A 273 -20.54 11.38 -11.46
C ARG A 273 -20.91 10.26 -10.49
N ALA A 274 -21.71 10.57 -9.46
CA ALA A 274 -22.12 9.61 -8.43
C ALA A 274 -22.86 8.39 -9.00
N SER A 275 -23.64 8.57 -10.06
CA SER A 275 -24.44 7.51 -10.69
C SER A 275 -23.75 6.84 -11.89
N CYS A 276 -22.59 7.36 -12.33
CA CYS A 276 -21.87 6.86 -13.49
C CYS A 276 -21.03 5.62 -13.13
N LYS A 277 -21.39 4.45 -13.69
CA LYS A 277 -20.68 3.19 -13.45
C LYS A 277 -19.22 3.21 -13.91
N GLU A 278 -18.89 4.02 -14.91
CA GLU A 278 -17.51 4.18 -15.40
C GLU A 278 -16.59 4.78 -14.33
N PHE A 279 -17.11 5.52 -13.34
CA PHE A 279 -16.35 6.26 -12.34
C PHE A 279 -16.17 5.51 -11.01
N THR A 280 -16.16 4.19 -11.07
CA THR A 280 -16.08 3.33 -9.89
C THR A 280 -14.74 2.62 -9.72
N GLY A 281 -13.91 2.54 -10.77
CA GLY A 281 -12.63 1.83 -10.71
C GLY A 281 -11.52 2.54 -9.94
N TRP A 282 -10.38 1.85 -9.81
CA TRP A 282 -9.15 2.29 -9.13
C TRP A 282 -8.74 3.75 -9.41
N GLN A 283 -8.79 4.17 -10.67
CA GLN A 283 -8.35 5.51 -11.11
C GLN A 283 -9.22 6.68 -10.56
N PHE A 284 -10.36 6.37 -9.93
CA PHE A 284 -11.26 7.35 -9.30
C PHE A 284 -11.18 7.34 -7.77
N ILE A 285 -10.15 6.72 -7.20
CA ILE A 285 -9.86 6.75 -5.77
C ILE A 285 -8.76 7.78 -5.53
N LEU A 286 -8.94 8.72 -4.61
CA LEU A 286 -7.91 9.74 -4.33
C LEU A 286 -6.65 9.12 -3.70
N ARG A 287 -5.49 9.76 -3.92
CA ARG A 287 -4.33 9.60 -3.03
C ARG A 287 -4.39 10.64 -1.91
N ASN A 288 -3.40 10.65 -1.02
CA ASN A 288 -3.29 11.67 0.03
C ASN A 288 -2.64 12.94 -0.52
N TYR A 289 -3.39 13.71 -1.32
CA TYR A 289 -2.89 14.96 -1.90
C TYR A 289 -2.74 16.07 -0.86
N THR A 290 -1.62 16.79 -0.87
CA THR A 290 -1.33 17.90 0.06
C THR A 290 -1.77 19.25 -0.49
N ASP A 291 -1.86 19.43 -1.81
CA ASP A 291 -2.35 20.68 -2.42
C ASP A 291 -3.82 20.95 -2.06
N VAL A 292 -4.15 22.23 -1.95
CA VAL A 292 -5.52 22.69 -1.75
C VAL A 292 -6.33 22.55 -3.03
N ARG A 293 -7.31 21.64 -3.01
CA ARG A 293 -8.15 21.22 -4.15
C ARG A 293 -9.62 21.15 -3.75
N TRP A 294 -10.51 20.80 -4.67
CA TRP A 294 -11.93 20.54 -4.35
C TRP A 294 -12.17 19.20 -3.67
N ASP A 295 -11.19 18.30 -3.79
CA ASP A 295 -11.27 16.91 -3.39
C ASP A 295 -10.35 16.62 -2.19
N ARG A 296 -10.80 15.77 -1.28
CA ARG A 296 -10.00 15.34 -0.13
C ARG A 296 -10.31 13.89 0.24
N ARG A 297 -9.26 13.12 0.52
CA ARG A 297 -9.36 11.79 1.14
C ARG A 297 -9.31 11.92 2.65
N ILE A 298 -10.16 11.18 3.34
CA ILE A 298 -10.29 11.15 4.80
C ILE A 298 -10.31 9.69 5.22
N THR A 299 -9.50 9.36 6.21
CA THR A 299 -9.44 8.03 6.81
C THR A 299 -9.95 8.13 8.24
N VAL A 300 -10.92 7.28 8.57
CA VAL A 300 -11.62 7.26 9.85
C VAL A 300 -11.45 5.88 10.45
N ARG A 301 -10.98 5.76 11.69
CA ARG A 301 -10.89 4.44 12.34
C ARG A 301 -12.29 3.95 12.71
N ALA A 302 -12.56 2.66 12.57
CA ALA A 302 -13.86 2.11 12.94
C ALA A 302 -14.09 2.20 14.46
N ASP A 303 -13.04 2.03 15.27
CA ASP A 303 -13.12 2.10 16.73
C ASP A 303 -13.45 3.50 17.27
N ASP A 304 -12.97 4.51 16.55
CA ASP A 304 -13.27 5.91 16.79
C ASP A 304 -14.77 6.22 16.62
N LEU A 305 -15.44 5.52 15.70
CA LEU A 305 -16.89 5.57 15.50
C LEU A 305 -17.66 4.73 16.54
N ARG A 306 -16.98 3.87 17.33
CA ARG A 306 -17.59 2.96 18.32
C ARG A 306 -17.65 3.55 19.73
N HIS A 307 -16.60 4.25 20.17
CA HIS A 307 -16.36 4.45 21.60
C HIS A 307 -16.91 5.75 22.19
N ASP A 308 -17.16 6.79 21.40
CA ASP A 308 -17.67 8.07 21.93
C ASP A 308 -18.97 8.50 21.24
N ARG A 309 -20.09 7.98 21.75
CA ARG A 309 -21.45 8.30 21.28
C ARG A 309 -21.83 9.79 21.40
N ASN A 310 -20.96 10.61 22.00
CA ASN A 310 -21.16 12.05 22.24
C ASN A 310 -20.01 12.94 21.72
N ILE A 311 -18.97 12.39 21.07
CA ILE A 311 -17.89 13.20 20.49
C ILE A 311 -17.99 13.12 18.97
N ASP A 312 -18.49 14.21 18.37
CA ASP A 312 -18.45 14.40 16.92
C ASP A 312 -16.98 14.35 16.46
N GLN A 313 -16.64 13.39 15.59
CA GLN A 313 -15.34 13.41 14.93
C GLN A 313 -15.35 14.48 13.84
N ALA A 314 -14.51 15.49 13.99
CA ALA A 314 -14.46 16.63 13.09
C ALA A 314 -13.16 16.61 12.28
N TYR A 315 -13.30 16.60 10.96
CA TYR A 315 -12.20 16.68 10.01
C TYR A 315 -12.19 18.04 9.33
N ASN A 316 -11.09 18.77 9.51
CA ASN A 316 -10.91 20.05 8.82
C ASN A 316 -10.49 19.79 7.38
N ILE A 317 -11.15 20.47 6.44
CA ILE A 317 -10.88 20.36 5.02
C ILE A 317 -10.75 21.78 4.49
N THR A 318 -9.70 22.05 3.74
CA THR A 318 -9.56 23.31 3.02
C THR A 318 -9.71 23.01 1.54
N THR A 319 -10.63 23.70 0.87
CA THR A 319 -10.82 23.56 -0.59
C THR A 319 -10.64 24.88 -1.31
N ARG A 320 -10.29 24.84 -2.60
CA ARG A 320 -10.09 26.05 -3.41
C ARG A 320 -10.51 25.82 -4.86
N SER A 321 -11.07 26.85 -5.49
CA SER A 321 -11.35 26.88 -6.92
C SER A 321 -10.08 26.99 -7.76
N SER A 322 -9.99 26.21 -8.83
CA SER A 322 -8.92 26.37 -9.83
C SER A 322 -9.14 27.57 -10.75
N THR A 323 -10.38 28.08 -10.87
CA THR A 323 -10.73 29.15 -11.83
C THR A 323 -11.18 30.44 -11.13
N PHE A 324 -12.13 30.37 -10.19
CA PHE A 324 -12.60 31.52 -9.40
C PHE A 324 -13.58 31.08 -8.28
N PRO A 325 -13.64 31.76 -7.12
CA PRO A 325 -12.62 32.66 -6.56
C PRO A 325 -11.39 31.85 -6.09
N LEU A 326 -10.20 32.46 -6.17
CA LEU A 326 -8.94 31.84 -5.74
C LEU A 326 -8.79 31.71 -4.21
N GLN A 327 -9.75 32.23 -3.44
CA GLN A 327 -9.73 32.13 -1.99
C GLN A 327 -10.04 30.69 -1.56
N ALA A 328 -9.22 30.18 -0.64
CA ALA A 328 -9.46 28.90 -0.02
C ALA A 328 -10.62 28.99 0.98
N TRP A 329 -11.45 27.95 1.05
CA TRP A 329 -12.60 27.84 1.94
C TRP A 329 -12.33 26.74 2.94
N ASN A 330 -12.58 27.04 4.21
CA ASN A 330 -12.44 26.07 5.29
C ASN A 330 -13.78 25.41 5.60
N TRP A 331 -13.70 24.10 5.78
CA TRP A 331 -14.80 23.22 6.08
C TRP A 331 -14.46 22.35 7.27
N LYS A 332 -15.50 21.93 7.95
CA LYS A 332 -15.44 20.91 8.98
C LYS A 332 -16.48 19.85 8.66
N LEU A 333 -16.00 18.66 8.30
CA LEU A 333 -16.82 17.48 8.15
C LEU A 333 -16.93 16.79 9.50
N LYS A 334 -18.13 16.80 10.09
CA LYS A 334 -18.41 16.09 11.34
C LYS A 334 -19.08 14.76 11.06
N LEU A 335 -18.60 13.71 11.69
CA LEU A 335 -19.21 12.39 11.71
C LEU A 335 -19.83 12.17 13.09
N ALA A 336 -21.13 11.89 13.12
CA ALA A 336 -21.86 11.65 14.36
C ALA A 336 -22.64 10.33 14.27
N SER A 337 -22.62 9.57 15.36
CA SER A 337 -23.52 8.44 15.57
C SER A 337 -24.79 8.95 16.26
N GLN A 338 -25.97 8.70 15.69
CA GLN A 338 -27.24 9.05 16.32
C GLN A 338 -28.09 7.81 16.56
N LEU A 339 -28.49 7.61 17.82
CA LEU A 339 -29.52 6.66 18.22
C LEU A 339 -30.87 7.12 17.69
N VAL A 340 -31.42 6.40 16.71
CA VAL A 340 -32.81 6.58 16.28
C VAL A 340 -33.67 5.61 17.10
N PRO A 341 -34.62 6.09 17.93
CA PRO A 341 -35.47 5.20 18.71
C PRO A 341 -36.19 4.17 17.82
N ASN A 342 -36.07 2.88 18.14
CA ASN A 342 -36.60 1.74 17.37
C ASN A 342 -35.94 1.48 16.00
N SER A 343 -34.71 1.94 15.77
CA SER A 343 -33.92 1.67 14.56
C SER A 343 -32.45 1.38 14.90
N TYR A 344 -31.67 0.95 13.92
CA TYR A 344 -30.22 0.80 14.02
C TYR A 344 -29.54 2.17 14.21
N ASP A 345 -28.34 2.16 14.80
CA ASP A 345 -27.51 3.36 14.92
C ASP A 345 -27.11 3.83 13.51
N GLU A 346 -27.31 5.11 13.22
CA GLU A 346 -27.04 5.67 11.89
C GLU A 346 -25.80 6.58 11.94
N LEU A 347 -24.90 6.43 10.96
CA LEU A 347 -23.86 7.43 10.75
C LEU A 347 -24.44 8.64 10.02
N ARG A 348 -24.36 9.82 10.66
CA ARG A 348 -24.66 11.11 10.04
C ARG A 348 -23.39 11.89 9.76
N MET A 349 -23.43 12.63 8.65
CA MET A 349 -22.35 13.52 8.24
C MET A 349 -22.89 14.95 8.23
N PHE A 350 -22.14 15.88 8.80
CA PHE A 350 -22.48 17.31 8.79
C PHE A 350 -21.33 18.07 8.15
N LEU A 351 -21.66 18.92 7.17
CA LEU A 351 -20.68 19.82 6.58
C LEU A 351 -20.90 21.21 7.11
N VAL A 352 -19.92 21.71 7.85
CA VAL A 352 -19.90 23.08 8.37
C VAL A 352 -18.87 23.86 7.57
N SER A 353 -19.17 25.10 7.23
CA SER A 353 -18.19 26.02 6.68
C SER A 353 -17.90 27.13 7.67
N ASP A 354 -16.63 27.46 7.82
CA ASP A 354 -16.18 28.49 8.77
C ASP A 354 -16.14 29.90 8.13
N ASP A 355 -16.07 30.00 6.78
CA ASP A 355 -15.72 31.24 6.07
C ASP A 355 -16.73 31.68 4.97
N ILE A 356 -18.03 31.46 5.16
CA ILE A 356 -19.05 31.84 4.15
C ILE A 356 -19.55 33.28 4.37
N ASP A 357 -18.93 34.20 3.63
CA ASP A 357 -19.27 35.62 3.64
C ASP A 357 -20.48 35.98 2.77
N GLN A 358 -20.95 35.11 1.89
CA GLN A 358 -22.11 35.36 1.04
C GLN A 358 -22.88 34.07 0.81
N SER A 359 -24.19 34.18 0.56
CA SER A 359 -25.00 33.01 0.21
C SER A 359 -24.42 32.33 -1.03
N ARG A 360 -24.14 31.03 -0.93
CA ARG A 360 -23.58 30.23 -2.02
C ARG A 360 -24.24 28.86 -2.06
N SER A 361 -24.53 28.40 -3.27
CA SER A 361 -24.99 27.04 -3.50
C SER A 361 -23.77 26.14 -3.67
N ILE A 362 -23.77 24.96 -3.08
CA ILE A 362 -22.62 24.06 -3.08
C ILE A 362 -23.10 22.67 -3.41
N GLU A 363 -22.52 22.12 -4.47
CA GLU A 363 -22.61 20.69 -4.79
C GLU A 363 -21.56 19.95 -3.98
N TYR A 364 -21.92 18.80 -3.44
CA TYR A 364 -20.96 17.89 -2.82
C TYR A 364 -21.15 16.47 -3.32
N LEU A 365 -20.05 15.72 -3.34
CA LEU A 365 -19.98 14.29 -3.61
C LEU A 365 -19.15 13.64 -2.52
N ILE A 366 -19.75 12.70 -1.80
CA ILE A 366 -19.07 11.87 -0.80
C ILE A 366 -19.10 10.45 -1.30
N GLN A 367 -17.95 9.79 -1.25
CA GLN A 367 -17.82 8.41 -1.69
C GLN A 367 -17.11 7.59 -0.63
N ILE A 368 -17.60 6.38 -0.40
CA ILE A 368 -16.92 5.36 0.39
C ILE A 368 -16.13 4.50 -0.57
N VAL A 369 -14.84 4.31 -0.29
CA VAL A 369 -13.91 3.61 -1.18
C VAL A 369 -13.24 2.47 -0.42
N ASP A 370 -13.00 1.35 -1.11
CA ASP A 370 -12.03 0.35 -0.67
C ASP A 370 -10.68 0.63 -1.36
N GLU A 371 -9.75 -0.33 -1.32
CA GLU A 371 -8.48 -0.18 -2.03
C GLU A 371 -8.66 -0.16 -3.55
N ARG A 372 -9.69 -0.78 -4.13
CA ARG A 372 -9.79 -1.08 -5.58
C ARG A 372 -10.89 -0.32 -6.31
N LYS A 373 -11.94 0.11 -5.62
CA LYS A 373 -13.11 0.76 -6.20
C LYS A 373 -13.84 1.69 -5.25
N VAL A 374 -14.67 2.54 -5.84
CA VAL A 374 -15.76 3.24 -5.16
C VAL A 374 -16.89 2.27 -4.87
N ILE A 375 -17.27 2.16 -3.59
CA ILE A 375 -18.29 1.25 -3.10
C ILE A 375 -19.66 1.92 -3.10
N ARG A 376 -19.73 3.14 -2.57
CA ARG A 376 -20.96 3.94 -2.47
C ARG A 376 -20.64 5.38 -2.82
N SER A 377 -21.58 6.05 -3.48
CA SER A 377 -21.50 7.47 -3.83
C SER A 377 -22.78 8.17 -3.42
N PHE A 378 -22.63 9.36 -2.85
CA PHE A 378 -23.73 10.21 -2.41
C PHE A 378 -23.46 11.62 -2.92
N SER A 379 -24.43 12.22 -3.57
CA SER A 379 -24.31 13.57 -4.11
C SER A 379 -25.55 14.36 -3.80
N SER A 380 -25.37 15.64 -3.51
CA SER A 380 -26.48 16.56 -3.27
C SER A 380 -26.00 18.00 -3.39
N LYS A 381 -26.94 18.93 -3.28
CA LYS A 381 -26.73 20.38 -3.37
C LYS A 381 -27.35 21.06 -2.16
N LYS A 382 -26.63 21.97 -1.52
CA LYS A 382 -27.17 22.81 -0.44
C LYS A 382 -26.76 24.26 -0.59
N ASN A 383 -27.63 25.15 -0.13
CA ASN A 383 -27.34 26.58 -0.02
C ASN A 383 -26.81 26.87 1.38
N PHE A 384 -25.62 27.44 1.45
CA PHE A 384 -25.01 27.93 2.68
C PHE A 384 -25.17 29.45 2.74
N THR A 385 -25.53 29.98 3.91
CA THR A 385 -25.80 31.41 4.12
C THR A 385 -25.10 31.89 5.40
N LYS A 386 -24.95 33.21 5.59
CA LYS A 386 -24.43 33.77 6.86
C LYS A 386 -25.24 33.39 8.11
N THR A 387 -26.52 33.06 7.96
CA THR A 387 -27.35 32.61 9.09
C THR A 387 -27.31 31.08 9.27
N ARG A 388 -26.79 30.37 8.27
CA ARG A 388 -26.72 28.91 8.20
C ARG A 388 -25.34 28.52 7.65
N TYR A 389 -24.36 28.56 8.54
CA TYR A 389 -22.97 28.15 8.29
C TYR A 389 -22.81 26.62 8.14
N SER A 390 -23.84 25.85 8.49
CA SER A 390 -23.83 24.39 8.42
C SER A 390 -24.96 23.85 7.56
N ALA A 391 -24.67 22.75 6.88
CA ALA A 391 -25.64 21.94 6.18
C ALA A 391 -25.56 20.49 6.68
N ASP A 392 -26.70 19.94 7.05
CA ASP A 392 -26.84 18.49 7.21
C ASP A 392 -26.63 17.86 5.84
N ILE A 393 -25.68 16.92 5.77
CA ILE A 393 -25.47 16.11 4.58
C ILE A 393 -26.45 14.95 4.70
N GLU A 394 -27.58 15.08 4.01
CA GLU A 394 -28.56 14.01 3.94
C GLU A 394 -28.01 12.95 2.98
N ILE A 395 -27.36 11.93 3.56
CA ILE A 395 -26.94 10.74 2.83
C ILE A 395 -28.24 10.01 2.44
N GLU A 396 -28.55 9.94 1.14
CA GLU A 396 -29.81 9.36 0.60
C GLU A 396 -30.10 7.91 1.02
N LYS A 397 -29.18 7.27 1.75
CA LYS A 397 -29.44 6.12 2.61
C LYS A 397 -28.66 6.32 3.89
N LYS A 398 -29.35 6.55 5.01
CA LYS A 398 -28.77 6.48 6.36
C LYS A 398 -27.90 5.23 6.43
N MET A 399 -26.59 5.42 6.62
CA MET A 399 -25.67 4.28 6.68
C MET A 399 -25.85 3.62 8.03
N ASP A 400 -26.35 2.38 8.00
CA ASP A 400 -26.48 1.56 9.19
C ASP A 400 -25.09 1.25 9.74
N LEU A 401 -24.81 1.69 10.97
CA LEU A 401 -23.56 1.40 11.66
C LEU A 401 -23.39 -0.12 11.87
N GLY A 402 -24.49 -0.88 11.93
CA GLY A 402 -24.47 -2.33 11.92
C GLY A 402 -23.72 -2.92 10.72
N GLU A 403 -23.83 -2.31 9.53
CA GLU A 403 -23.07 -2.74 8.34
C GLU A 403 -21.56 -2.55 8.53
N LEU A 404 -21.13 -1.46 9.18
CA LEU A 404 -19.72 -1.20 9.49
C LEU A 404 -19.16 -2.17 10.55
N TYR A 405 -20.01 -2.66 11.45
CA TYR A 405 -19.55 -3.48 12.58
C TYR A 405 -19.58 -4.99 12.31
N THR A 406 -20.01 -5.43 11.13
CA THR A 406 -19.93 -6.85 10.73
C THR A 406 -18.47 -7.31 10.61
N ASP A 407 -18.20 -8.54 11.02
CA ASP A 407 -16.91 -9.21 10.78
C ASP A 407 -16.69 -9.30 9.26
N ASN A 408 -15.75 -8.51 8.73
CA ASN A 408 -15.49 -8.29 7.30
C ASN A 408 -16.48 -7.35 6.57
N SER A 409 -16.90 -6.26 7.22
CA SER A 409 -17.64 -5.20 6.53
C SER A 409 -16.95 -4.81 5.21
N PRO A 410 -17.66 -4.81 4.07
CA PRO A 410 -17.08 -4.40 2.79
C PRO A 410 -16.74 -2.90 2.77
N LEU A 411 -17.22 -2.13 3.76
CA LEU A 411 -16.98 -0.69 3.88
C LEU A 411 -15.68 -0.35 4.61
N LEU A 412 -15.05 -1.34 5.26
CA LEU A 412 -13.82 -1.16 6.02
C LEU A 412 -12.64 -1.84 5.34
N VAL A 413 -11.51 -1.15 5.33
CA VAL A 413 -10.20 -1.70 4.97
C VAL A 413 -9.32 -1.61 6.21
N ASN A 414 -8.82 -2.74 6.71
CA ASN A 414 -7.98 -2.78 7.93
C ASN A 414 -8.59 -2.05 9.15
N SER A 415 -9.91 -2.17 9.35
CA SER A 415 -10.67 -1.46 10.39
C SER A 415 -10.70 0.07 10.22
N GLU A 416 -10.46 0.57 9.01
CA GLU A 416 -10.56 1.98 8.65
C GLU A 416 -11.63 2.17 7.57
N LEU A 417 -12.45 3.21 7.73
CA LEU A 417 -13.39 3.70 6.73
C LEU A 417 -12.69 4.80 5.91
N HIS A 418 -12.54 4.57 4.61
CA HIS A 418 -11.99 5.57 3.70
C HIS A 418 -13.10 6.32 2.99
N LEU A 419 -13.09 7.64 3.16
CA LEU A 419 -14.01 8.57 2.54
C LEU A 419 -13.24 9.45 1.57
N GLN A 420 -13.86 9.79 0.44
CA GLN A 420 -13.43 10.91 -0.39
C GLN A 420 -14.58 11.88 -0.57
N ILE A 421 -14.28 13.16 -0.39
CA ILE A 421 -15.25 14.24 -0.49
C ILE A 421 -14.79 15.23 -1.56
N THR A 422 -15.71 15.61 -2.43
CA THR A 422 -15.52 16.63 -3.46
C THR A 422 -16.54 17.73 -3.23
N LEU A 423 -16.08 18.98 -3.09
CA LEU A 423 -16.91 20.16 -2.84
C LEU A 423 -16.77 21.14 -3.99
N ARG A 424 -17.89 21.48 -4.64
CA ARG A 424 -17.92 22.39 -5.79
C ARG A 424 -18.94 23.51 -5.56
N PRO A 425 -18.51 24.78 -5.50
CA PRO A 425 -19.42 25.91 -5.56
C PRO A 425 -20.20 25.92 -6.87
N ILE A 426 -21.51 26.18 -6.77
CA ILE A 426 -22.39 26.43 -7.89
C ILE A 426 -22.73 27.92 -7.82
N ASP A 427 -22.11 28.70 -8.71
CA ASP A 427 -22.50 30.08 -8.98
C ASP A 427 -23.63 30.13 -10.02
#